data_AF-A0A905STE8-F1
#
_entry.id   AF-A0A905STE8-F1
#
_cell.length_a   1.000
_cell.length_b   1.000
_cell.length_c   1.000
_cell.angle_alpha   90.00
_cell.angle_beta   90.00
_cell.angle_gamma   90.00
#
_symmetry.space_group_name_H-M   'P 1'
#
loop_
_entity.id
_entity.type
_entity.pdbx_description
1 polymer ?
#
loop_
_entity_poly.entity_id
_entity_poly.type
_entity_poly.pdbx_seq_one_letter_code
_entity_poly.pdbx_strand_id
1 'polypeptide(L)'
;MKQYLERICQLFKQVGRFLPILGGLTTYWYDHQSGDFRRNTISRLLPWTLNIIGLIWIMYWDLIYIEIFFNKQLNPVMRYVVTSRYFVIALPPISALVQILFRESRFIQIQRNIRIQEMECLKKIAPCPEIEIKFKLLRFFKYLIVAFIFIINGYWAWDMSKEYYLLAFLYVNVISLPNFLMLQYYLVLAKLCRLCFYIDKHIRQVAQEVTNLPAGNHPTMECRTCCEIYWLRLQHSKLARLYAELQALFKCLLYLKRFMSLFNVGMRLYFTLVSWG
;
A
#
# COMPACT_ATOMS: atom_id res chain seq x y z
N MET A 1 29.35 10.88 23.48
CA MET A 1 29.02 10.47 22.08
C MET A 1 27.91 9.41 22.00
N LYS A 2 28.01 8.26 22.69
CA LYS A 2 27.02 7.16 22.62
C LYS A 2 25.59 7.56 23.00
N GLN A 3 25.42 8.33 24.09
CA GLN A 3 24.11 8.85 24.54
C GLN A 3 23.48 9.86 23.57
N TYR A 4 24.29 10.66 22.87
CA TYR A 4 23.80 11.60 21.85
C TYR A 4 23.31 10.85 20.60
N LEU A 5 24.04 9.81 20.19
CA LEU A 5 23.66 8.96 19.06
C LEU A 5 22.34 8.21 19.36
N GLU A 6 22.17 7.72 20.59
CA GLU A 6 20.93 7.08 21.05
C GLU A 6 19.73 8.05 21.06
N ARG A 7 19.92 9.28 21.55
CA ARG A 7 18.88 10.33 21.49
C ARG A 7 18.50 10.68 20.05
N ILE A 8 19.47 10.83 19.16
CA ILE A 8 19.22 11.11 17.73
C ILE A 8 18.46 9.94 17.10
N CYS A 9 18.85 8.69 17.38
CA CYS A 9 18.15 7.49 16.89
C CYS A 9 16.71 7.41 17.39
N GLN A 10 16.46 7.79 18.66
CA GLN A 10 15.11 7.86 19.22
C GLN A 10 14.27 8.96 18.55
N LEU A 11 14.85 10.13 18.30
CA LEU A 11 14.19 11.23 17.57
C LEU A 11 13.84 10.82 16.13
N PHE A 12 14.76 10.20 15.39
CA PHE A 12 14.47 9.68 14.04
C PHE A 12 13.37 8.62 14.05
N LYS A 13 13.35 7.74 15.05
CA LYS A 13 12.26 6.76 15.23
C LYS A 13 10.91 7.45 15.50
N GLN A 14 10.91 8.54 16.28
CA GLN A 14 9.68 9.30 16.55
C GLN A 14 9.21 10.06 15.30
N VAL A 15 10.10 10.75 14.58
CA VAL A 15 9.79 11.45 13.33
C VAL A 15 9.29 10.46 12.27
N GLY A 16 9.92 9.29 12.15
CA GLY A 16 9.50 8.22 11.25
C GLY A 16 8.07 7.73 11.48
N ARG A 17 7.54 7.81 12.70
CA ARG A 17 6.14 7.44 13.02
C ARG A 17 5.14 8.46 12.49
N PHE A 18 5.53 9.73 12.40
CA PHE A 18 4.68 10.80 11.87
C PHE A 18 4.88 11.02 10.37
N LEU A 19 5.92 10.45 9.76
CA LEU A 19 6.19 10.53 8.33
C LEU A 19 4.98 10.20 7.44
N PRO A 20 4.14 9.20 7.74
CA PRO A 20 2.93 8.94 6.95
C PRO A 20 1.89 10.06 7.03
N ILE A 21 1.79 10.76 8.16
CA ILE A 21 0.91 11.92 8.33
C ILE A 21 1.50 13.14 7.62
N LEU A 22 2.80 13.38 7.80
CA LEU A 22 3.54 14.46 7.14
C LEU A 22 3.55 14.30 5.62
N GLY A 23 3.58 13.07 5.11
CA GLY A 23 3.47 12.75 3.68
C GLY A 23 2.03 12.69 3.18
N GLY A 24 1.05 13.03 4.02
CA GLY A 24 -0.36 13.07 3.63
C GLY A 24 -1.01 11.72 3.34
N LEU A 25 -0.42 10.62 3.79
CA LEU A 25 -0.85 9.24 3.52
C LEU A 25 -1.91 8.72 4.49
N THR A 26 -1.98 9.30 5.67
CA THR A 26 -2.96 8.92 6.67
C THR A 26 -3.24 10.05 7.64
N THR A 27 -4.45 10.09 8.18
CA THR A 27 -4.84 10.95 9.31
C THR A 27 -4.68 10.26 10.66
N TYR A 28 -4.27 8.99 10.70
CA TYR A 28 -4.09 8.20 11.92
C TYR A 28 -2.61 7.93 12.19
N TRP A 29 -2.20 8.04 13.45
CA TRP A 29 -0.94 7.44 13.91
C TRP A 29 -1.23 6.24 14.80
N TYR A 30 -0.34 5.27 14.77
CA TYR A 30 -0.42 4.13 15.65
C TYR A 30 0.23 4.47 17.01
N ASP A 31 -0.55 4.43 18.08
CA ASP A 31 -0.06 4.62 19.43
C ASP A 31 0.37 3.28 20.02
N HIS A 32 1.69 3.12 20.19
CA HIS A 32 2.28 1.92 20.77
C HIS A 32 1.92 1.72 22.25
N GLN A 33 1.62 2.79 23.00
CA GLN A 33 1.28 2.69 24.43
C GLN A 33 -0.14 2.18 24.63
N SER A 34 -1.10 2.72 23.87
CA SER A 34 -2.50 2.27 23.95
C SER A 34 -2.85 1.09 23.05
N GLY A 35 -1.97 0.70 22.13
CA GLY A 35 -2.24 -0.42 21.23
C GLY A 35 -3.19 -0.10 20.07
N ASP A 36 -3.59 1.17 19.94
CA ASP A 36 -4.68 1.61 19.07
C ASP A 36 -4.27 2.75 18.12
N PHE A 37 -5.05 2.90 17.05
CA PHE A 37 -4.88 4.00 16.09
C PHE A 37 -5.57 5.25 16.61
N ARG A 38 -4.81 6.34 16.74
CA ARG A 38 -5.28 7.64 17.22
C ARG A 38 -5.23 8.69 16.12
N ARG A 39 -6.05 9.73 16.29
CA ARG A 39 -6.20 10.84 15.34
C ARG A 39 -6.55 12.11 16.11
N ASN A 40 -5.94 13.24 15.75
CA ASN A 40 -6.21 14.57 16.30
C ASN A 40 -6.56 15.53 15.16
N THR A 41 -6.90 16.78 15.51
CA THR A 41 -7.30 17.79 14.52
C THR A 41 -6.16 18.13 13.55
N ILE A 42 -4.91 18.13 14.03
CA ILE A 42 -3.73 18.43 13.19
C ILE A 42 -3.48 17.31 12.18
N SER A 43 -3.55 16.04 12.61
CA SER A 43 -3.39 14.89 11.73
C SER A 43 -4.55 14.75 10.74
N ARG A 44 -5.70 15.38 11.02
CA ARG A 44 -6.78 15.53 10.04
C ARG A 44 -6.42 16.59 9.02
N LEU A 45 -6.06 17.80 9.43
CA LEU A 45 -5.94 18.93 8.51
C LEU A 45 -4.66 18.87 7.66
N LEU A 46 -3.54 18.43 8.23
CA LEU A 46 -2.25 18.49 7.56
C LEU A 46 -2.20 17.65 6.26
N PRO A 47 -2.63 16.37 6.25
CA PRO A 47 -2.74 15.60 5.01
C PRO A 47 -3.62 16.27 3.96
N TRP A 48 -4.69 16.95 4.38
CA TRP A 48 -5.63 17.58 3.45
C TRP A 48 -4.98 18.77 2.77
N THR A 49 -4.41 19.68 3.55
CA THR A 49 -3.78 20.89 3.05
C THR A 49 -2.62 20.56 2.09
N LEU A 50 -1.75 19.62 2.46
CA LEU A 50 -0.62 19.21 1.62
C LEU A 50 -1.06 18.62 0.28
N ASN A 51 -2.06 17.74 0.31
CA ASN A 51 -2.51 17.07 -0.89
C ASN A 51 -3.37 17.94 -1.80
N ILE A 52 -4.21 18.82 -1.25
CA ILE A 52 -5.03 19.76 -2.03
C ILE A 52 -4.11 20.78 -2.72
N ILE A 53 -3.15 21.37 -1.99
CA ILE A 53 -2.20 22.32 -2.58
C ILE A 53 -1.39 21.63 -3.69
N GLY A 54 -0.88 20.42 -3.45
CA GLY A 54 -0.12 19.69 -4.47
C GLY A 54 -0.98 19.27 -5.67
N LEU A 55 -2.27 18.96 -5.49
CA LEU A 55 -3.20 18.72 -6.59
C LEU A 55 -3.45 19.96 -7.44
N ILE A 56 -3.73 21.10 -6.80
CA ILE A 56 -3.92 22.39 -7.50
C ILE A 56 -2.67 22.71 -8.32
N TRP A 57 -1.49 22.48 -7.74
CA TRP A 57 -0.22 22.67 -8.43
C TRP A 57 -0.05 21.77 -9.65
N ILE A 58 -0.39 20.48 -9.54
CA ILE A 58 -0.37 19.54 -10.67
C ILE A 58 -1.31 20.02 -11.78
N MET A 59 -2.54 20.42 -11.43
CA MET A 59 -3.51 20.90 -12.42
C MET A 59 -3.04 22.18 -13.11
N TYR A 60 -2.45 23.12 -12.37
CA TYR A 60 -1.88 24.34 -12.91
C TYR A 60 -0.76 24.06 -13.92
N TRP A 61 0.16 23.14 -13.58
CA TRP A 61 1.24 22.75 -14.50
C TRP A 61 0.74 21.98 -15.73
N ASP A 62 -0.23 21.08 -15.55
CA ASP A 62 -0.83 20.37 -16.69
C ASP A 62 -1.53 21.37 -17.64
N LEU A 63 -2.17 22.43 -17.13
CA LEU A 63 -2.76 23.49 -17.96
C LEU A 63 -1.69 24.25 -18.78
N ILE A 64 -0.61 24.70 -18.15
CA ILE A 64 0.51 25.36 -18.83
C ILE A 64 1.11 24.44 -19.90
N TYR A 65 1.31 23.17 -19.56
CA TYR A 65 1.87 22.18 -20.49
C TYR A 65 0.96 22.00 -21.71
N ILE A 66 -0.35 21.87 -21.48
CA ILE A 66 -1.36 21.75 -22.53
C ILE A 66 -1.31 22.97 -23.46
N GLU A 67 -1.29 24.18 -22.92
CA GLU A 67 -1.25 25.44 -23.69
C GLU A 67 0.00 25.51 -24.59
N ILE A 68 1.17 25.20 -24.04
CA ILE A 68 2.44 25.17 -24.80
C ILE A 68 2.38 24.12 -25.92
N PHE A 69 1.74 22.98 -25.67
CA PHE A 69 1.67 21.89 -26.65
C PHE A 69 0.66 22.16 -27.77
N PHE A 70 -0.47 22.80 -27.47
CA PHE A 70 -1.48 23.18 -28.47
C PHE A 70 -0.95 24.20 -29.50
N ASN A 71 0.02 25.02 -29.10
CA ASN A 71 0.71 25.97 -29.98
C ASN A 71 1.67 25.30 -30.98
N LYS A 72 1.90 23.98 -30.90
CA LYS A 72 2.72 23.23 -31.86
C LYS A 72 1.86 22.52 -32.91
N GLN A 73 2.35 22.49 -34.16
CA GLN A 73 1.78 21.61 -35.19
C GLN A 73 2.11 20.16 -34.84
N LEU A 74 1.13 19.45 -34.30
CA LEU A 74 1.25 18.07 -33.87
C LEU A 74 0.24 17.21 -34.63
N ASN A 75 0.63 15.98 -34.92
CA ASN A 75 -0.29 14.99 -35.45
C ASN A 75 -1.49 14.81 -34.48
N PRO A 76 -2.72 14.63 -34.98
CA PRO A 76 -3.92 14.37 -34.17
C PRO A 76 -3.74 13.34 -33.04
N VAL A 77 -2.95 12.28 -33.25
CA VAL A 77 -2.69 11.28 -32.23
C VAL A 77 -1.87 11.87 -31.07
N MET A 78 -0.81 12.64 -31.35
CA MET A 78 -0.04 13.32 -30.29
C MET A 78 -0.89 14.33 -29.51
N ARG A 79 -1.86 15.00 -30.15
CA ARG A 79 -2.81 15.89 -29.46
C ARG A 79 -3.73 15.12 -28.50
N TYR A 80 -4.24 13.96 -28.92
CA TYR A 80 -5.04 13.08 -28.07
C TYR A 80 -4.24 12.56 -26.85
N VAL A 81 -2.96 12.30 -27.06
CA VAL A 81 -2.04 11.82 -26.02
C VAL A 81 -1.78 12.88 -24.95
N VAL A 82 -1.58 14.13 -25.38
CA VAL A 82 -1.33 15.24 -24.45
C VAL A 82 -2.59 15.59 -23.67
N THR A 83 -3.75 15.55 -24.32
CA THR A 83 -5.05 15.78 -23.63
C THR A 83 -5.41 14.64 -22.68
N SER A 84 -4.98 13.39 -22.96
CA SER A 84 -5.20 12.25 -22.07
C SER A 84 -4.23 12.17 -20.88
N ARG A 85 -3.22 13.03 -20.82
CA ARG A 85 -2.28 13.16 -19.69
C ARG A 85 -2.98 13.40 -18.36
N TYR A 86 -4.09 14.13 -18.35
CA TYR A 86 -4.93 14.33 -17.15
C TYR A 86 -5.33 13.00 -16.50
N PHE A 87 -5.74 12.03 -17.31
CA PHE A 87 -6.09 10.69 -16.83
C PHE A 87 -4.87 10.00 -16.22
N VAL A 88 -3.68 10.15 -16.81
CA VAL A 88 -2.48 9.46 -16.35
C VAL A 88 -1.86 10.09 -15.09
N ILE A 89 -1.90 11.42 -14.98
CA ILE A 89 -1.15 12.17 -13.95
C ILE A 89 -2.04 12.64 -12.81
N ALA A 90 -3.19 13.26 -13.10
CA ALA A 90 -4.04 13.87 -12.09
C ALA A 90 -5.05 12.88 -11.48
N LEU A 91 -5.65 12.01 -12.29
CA LEU A 91 -6.69 11.09 -11.82
C LEU A 91 -6.20 10.10 -10.74
N PRO A 92 -4.98 9.51 -10.80
CA PRO A 92 -4.55 8.58 -9.76
C PRO A 92 -4.37 9.24 -8.39
N PRO A 93 -3.68 10.40 -8.25
CA PRO A 93 -3.65 11.15 -7.00
C PRO A 93 -5.04 11.55 -6.48
N ILE A 94 -5.94 12.03 -7.35
CA ILE A 94 -7.33 12.36 -6.97
C ILE A 94 -8.04 11.12 -6.38
N SER A 95 -7.93 9.97 -7.05
CA SER A 95 -8.55 8.72 -6.59
C SER A 95 -7.98 8.24 -5.26
N ALA A 96 -6.66 8.37 -5.07
CA ALA A 96 -5.99 8.02 -3.83
C ALA A 96 -6.44 8.94 -2.68
N LEU A 97 -6.64 10.23 -2.98
CA LEU A 97 -7.18 11.18 -2.02
C LEU A 97 -8.59 10.82 -1.62
N VAL A 98 -9.51 10.67 -2.57
CA VAL A 98 -10.89 10.22 -2.31
C VAL A 98 -10.89 8.96 -1.43
N GLN A 99 -9.99 8.01 -1.71
CA GLN A 99 -9.86 6.82 -0.88
C GLN A 99 -9.39 7.13 0.56
N ILE A 100 -8.41 8.01 0.75
CA ILE A 100 -7.99 8.45 2.09
C ILE A 100 -9.15 9.18 2.80
N LEU A 101 -9.86 10.08 2.13
CA LEU A 101 -10.90 10.89 2.78
C LEU A 101 -12.09 10.05 3.25
N PHE A 102 -12.56 9.12 2.41
CA PHE A 102 -13.83 8.41 2.67
C PHE A 102 -13.66 6.99 3.19
N ARG A 103 -12.49 6.36 2.99
CA ARG A 103 -12.31 4.92 3.25
C ARG A 103 -11.22 4.60 4.28
N GLU A 104 -10.50 5.59 4.77
CA GLU A 104 -9.40 5.38 5.72
C GLU A 104 -9.85 4.75 7.04
N SER A 105 -10.98 5.17 7.62
CA SER A 105 -11.49 4.58 8.87
C SER A 105 -11.75 3.07 8.73
N ARG A 106 -12.36 2.66 7.62
CA ARG A 106 -12.59 1.24 7.30
C ARG A 106 -11.27 0.50 7.07
N PHE A 107 -10.29 1.14 6.42
CA PHE A 107 -8.97 0.53 6.23
C PHE A 107 -8.28 0.26 7.57
N ILE A 108 -8.31 1.23 8.49
CA ILE A 108 -7.75 1.08 9.84
C ILE A 108 -8.49 -0.02 10.62
N GLN A 109 -9.81 -0.13 10.48
CA GLN A 109 -10.59 -1.21 11.10
C GLN A 109 -10.16 -2.59 10.59
N ILE A 110 -9.94 -2.74 9.28
CA ILE A 110 -9.41 -3.99 8.68
C ILE A 110 -8.03 -4.31 9.26
N GLN A 111 -7.13 -3.31 9.35
CA GLN A 111 -5.81 -3.51 9.94
C GLN A 111 -5.87 -3.97 11.40
N ARG A 112 -6.78 -3.39 12.19
CA ARG A 112 -7.01 -3.78 13.59
C ARG A 112 -7.52 -5.22 13.68
N ASN A 113 -8.53 -5.58 12.89
CA ASN A 113 -9.10 -6.92 12.87
C ASN A 113 -8.06 -7.97 12.46
N ILE A 114 -7.23 -7.70 11.45
CA ILE A 114 -6.14 -8.59 11.05
C ILE A 114 -5.15 -8.81 12.19
N ARG A 115 -4.84 -7.76 12.96
CA ARG A 115 -3.93 -7.90 14.11
C ARG A 115 -4.53 -8.72 15.24
N ILE A 116 -5.83 -8.57 15.51
CA ILE A 116 -6.54 -9.40 16.49
C ILE A 116 -6.47 -10.88 16.04
N GLN A 117 -6.74 -11.14 14.76
CA GLN A 117 -6.64 -12.49 14.19
C GLN A 117 -5.21 -13.04 14.22
N GLU A 118 -4.20 -12.22 13.95
CA GLU A 118 -2.80 -12.59 14.10
C GLU A 118 -2.48 -13.03 15.54
N MET A 119 -2.92 -12.25 16.53
CA MET A 119 -2.75 -12.58 17.95
C MET A 119 -3.47 -13.87 18.33
N GLU A 120 -4.69 -14.10 17.83
CA GLU A 120 -5.43 -15.36 18.03
C GLU A 120 -4.70 -16.55 17.42
N CYS A 121 -4.21 -16.42 16.19
CA CYS A 121 -3.49 -17.48 15.49
C CYS A 121 -2.18 -17.84 16.19
N LEU A 122 -1.38 -16.83 16.59
CA LEU A 122 -0.08 -17.03 17.20
C LEU A 122 -0.14 -17.63 18.63
N LYS A 123 -1.31 -17.63 19.27
CA LYS A 123 -1.52 -18.38 20.52
C LYS A 123 -1.47 -19.90 20.31
N LYS A 124 -1.77 -20.40 19.11
CA LYS A 124 -1.86 -21.84 18.80
C LYS A 124 -0.86 -22.30 17.74
N ILE A 125 -0.56 -21.45 16.76
CA ILE A 125 0.30 -21.78 15.61
C ILE A 125 1.64 -21.08 15.79
N ALA A 126 2.72 -21.87 15.87
CA ALA A 126 4.06 -21.33 15.96
C ALA A 126 4.47 -20.61 14.64
N PRO A 127 5.17 -19.47 14.73
CA PRO A 127 5.74 -18.82 13.56
C PRO A 127 6.67 -19.76 12.79
N CYS A 128 6.59 -19.75 11.46
CA CYS A 128 7.48 -20.54 10.63
C CYS A 128 8.58 -19.66 10.01
N PRO A 129 9.88 -19.95 10.29
CA PRO A 129 10.99 -19.15 9.77
C PRO A 129 11.02 -19.03 8.25
N GLU A 130 10.74 -20.12 7.53
CA GLU A 130 10.73 -20.13 6.07
C GLU A 130 9.68 -19.17 5.47
N ILE A 131 8.49 -19.16 6.06
CA ILE A 131 7.41 -18.26 5.66
C ILE A 131 7.83 -16.81 5.97
N GLU A 132 8.35 -16.55 7.18
CA GLU A 132 8.80 -15.20 7.56
C GLU A 132 9.90 -14.66 6.62
N ILE A 133 10.88 -15.49 6.25
CA ILE A 133 11.96 -15.10 5.33
C ILE A 133 11.39 -14.70 3.97
N LYS A 134 10.49 -15.51 3.40
CA LYS A 134 9.85 -15.21 2.09
C LYS A 134 9.07 -13.90 2.14
N PHE A 135 8.26 -13.68 3.17
CA PHE A 135 7.49 -12.44 3.32
C PHE A 135 8.37 -11.22 3.62
N LYS A 136 9.48 -11.41 4.35
CA LYS A 136 10.48 -10.35 4.60
C LYS A 136 11.15 -9.91 3.30
N LEU A 137 11.56 -10.85 2.46
CA LEU A 137 12.17 -10.57 1.16
C LEU A 137 11.19 -9.83 0.23
N LEU A 138 9.96 -10.32 0.10
CA LEU A 138 8.94 -9.68 -0.73
C LEU A 138 8.64 -8.26 -0.26
N ARG A 139 8.58 -8.05 1.06
CA ARG A 139 8.38 -6.73 1.66
C ARG A 139 9.54 -5.79 1.34
N PHE A 140 10.78 -6.26 1.50
CA PHE A 140 11.98 -5.50 1.15
C PHE A 140 11.95 -5.06 -0.32
N PHE A 141 11.67 -5.99 -1.24
CA PHE A 141 11.60 -5.69 -2.66
C PHE A 141 10.51 -4.66 -2.99
N LYS A 142 9.35 -4.74 -2.35
CA LYS A 142 8.27 -3.75 -2.53
C LYS A 142 8.65 -2.37 -2.00
N TYR A 143 9.32 -2.28 -0.85
CA TYR A 143 9.86 -1.00 -0.38
C TYR A 143 10.87 -0.42 -1.35
N LEU A 144 11.79 -1.25 -1.87
CA LEU A 144 12.81 -0.84 -2.82
C LEU A 144 12.19 -0.27 -4.10
N ILE A 145 11.18 -0.93 -4.68
CA ILE A 145 10.47 -0.42 -5.86
C ILE A 145 9.83 0.94 -5.58
N VAL A 146 9.12 1.08 -4.46
CA VAL A 146 8.42 2.33 -4.14
C VAL A 146 9.42 3.46 -3.88
N ALA A 147 10.52 3.18 -3.19
CA ALA A 147 11.59 4.13 -2.97
C ALA A 147 12.24 4.56 -4.30
N PHE A 148 12.51 3.61 -5.20
CA PHE A 148 13.05 3.89 -6.53
C PHE A 148 12.12 4.79 -7.35
N ILE A 149 10.81 4.47 -7.40
CA ILE A 149 9.82 5.31 -8.09
C ILE A 149 9.77 6.72 -7.48
N PHE A 150 9.81 6.83 -6.15
CA PHE A 150 9.81 8.11 -5.46
C PHE A 150 11.05 8.95 -5.80
N ILE A 151 12.24 8.35 -5.80
CA ILE A 151 13.51 9.02 -6.16
C ILE A 151 13.48 9.49 -7.62
N ILE A 152 13.01 8.65 -8.55
CA ILE A 152 12.86 9.04 -9.95
C ILE A 152 11.92 10.24 -10.05
N ASN A 153 10.72 10.17 -9.49
CA ASN A 153 9.78 11.29 -9.52
C ASN A 153 10.40 12.56 -8.92
N GLY A 154 11.17 12.42 -7.84
CA GLY A 154 11.96 13.49 -7.23
C GLY A 154 12.95 14.14 -8.18
N TYR A 155 13.74 13.32 -8.88
CA TYR A 155 14.72 13.79 -9.87
C TYR A 155 14.04 14.56 -11.02
N TRP A 156 12.96 14.02 -11.58
CA TRP A 156 12.20 14.70 -12.66
C TRP A 156 11.57 16.01 -12.18
N ALA A 157 11.00 16.03 -10.98
CA ALA A 157 10.40 17.24 -10.43
C ALA A 157 11.44 18.32 -10.10
N TRP A 158 12.61 17.91 -9.62
CA TRP A 158 13.74 18.80 -9.34
C TRP A 158 14.26 19.48 -10.60
N ASP A 159 14.45 18.73 -11.68
CA ASP A 159 14.90 19.30 -12.96
C ASP A 159 13.87 20.27 -13.56
N MET A 160 12.57 20.00 -13.36
CA MET A 160 11.49 20.87 -13.83
C MET A 160 11.28 22.13 -12.96
N SER A 161 11.70 22.09 -11.68
CA SER A 161 11.37 23.12 -10.68
C SER A 161 12.62 23.69 -10.00
N LYS A 162 13.64 24.04 -10.78
CA LYS A 162 14.97 24.47 -10.32
C LYS A 162 14.96 25.64 -9.31
N GLU A 163 13.92 26.46 -9.32
CA GLU A 163 13.78 27.63 -8.43
C GLU A 163 12.78 27.43 -7.28
N TYR A 164 11.95 26.37 -7.32
CA TYR A 164 10.81 26.19 -6.41
C TYR A 164 10.82 24.82 -5.72
N TYR A 165 11.83 24.57 -4.88
CA TYR A 165 12.05 23.28 -4.22
C TYR A 165 10.88 22.78 -3.36
N LEU A 166 10.18 23.69 -2.68
CA LEU A 166 9.00 23.34 -1.87
C LEU A 166 7.86 22.81 -2.75
N LEU A 167 7.68 23.39 -3.93
CA LEU A 167 6.65 22.99 -4.88
C LEU A 167 7.01 21.66 -5.56
N ALA A 168 8.29 21.45 -5.87
CA ALA A 168 8.80 20.16 -6.34
C ALA A 168 8.51 19.04 -5.32
N PHE A 169 8.76 19.30 -4.04
CA PHE A 169 8.48 18.35 -2.96
C PHE A 169 6.98 18.03 -2.85
N LEU A 170 6.11 19.05 -2.89
CA LEU A 170 4.65 18.85 -2.86
C LEU A 170 4.17 18.04 -4.07
N TYR A 171 4.68 18.34 -5.26
CA TYR A 171 4.39 17.60 -6.48
C TYR A 171 4.77 16.11 -6.35
N VAL A 172 5.98 15.82 -5.88
CA VAL A 172 6.49 14.45 -5.72
C VAL A 172 5.68 13.68 -4.68
N ASN A 173 5.27 14.32 -3.59
CA ASN A 173 4.42 13.70 -2.59
C ASN A 173 3.05 13.32 -3.16
N VAL A 174 2.37 14.26 -3.84
CA VAL A 174 1.02 14.01 -4.36
C VAL A 174 1.05 12.97 -5.49
N ILE A 175 2.00 13.04 -6.41
CA ILE A 175 2.10 12.06 -7.51
C ILE A 175 2.47 10.66 -7.01
N SER A 176 3.20 10.57 -5.88
CA SER A 176 3.60 9.31 -5.27
C SER A 176 2.55 8.73 -4.31
N LEU A 177 1.56 9.53 -3.90
CA LEU A 177 0.48 9.15 -2.98
C LEU A 177 -0.19 7.82 -3.37
N PRO A 178 -0.57 7.58 -4.64
CA PRO A 178 -1.20 6.31 -5.01
C PRO A 178 -0.25 5.12 -4.89
N ASN A 179 1.06 5.31 -5.05
CA ASN A 179 2.05 4.23 -4.92
C ASN A 179 2.25 3.84 -3.46
N PHE A 180 2.29 4.84 -2.57
CA PHE A 180 2.33 4.59 -1.13
C PHE A 180 1.04 3.96 -0.60
N LEU A 181 -0.12 4.39 -1.09
CA LEU A 181 -1.40 3.77 -0.74
C LEU A 181 -1.48 2.31 -1.20
N MET A 182 -0.95 2.01 -2.39
CA MET A 182 -0.77 0.65 -2.89
C MET A 182 0.23 -0.17 -2.07
N LEU A 183 1.29 0.46 -1.54
CA LEU A 183 2.21 -0.18 -0.61
C LEU A 183 1.52 -0.54 0.71
N GLN A 184 0.71 0.36 1.27
CA GLN A 184 -0.08 0.07 2.47
C GLN A 184 -1.03 -1.10 2.25
N TYR A 185 -1.76 -1.11 1.13
CA TYR A 185 -2.59 -2.25 0.73
C TYR A 185 -1.78 -3.55 0.66
N TYR A 186 -0.62 -3.52 0.00
CA TYR A 186 0.26 -4.67 -0.11
C TYR A 186 0.72 -5.17 1.27
N LEU A 187 1.09 -4.29 2.20
CA LEU A 187 1.54 -4.68 3.54
C LEU A 187 0.43 -5.40 4.32
N VAL A 188 -0.82 -4.95 4.20
CA VAL A 188 -1.99 -5.58 4.82
C VAL A 188 -2.29 -6.93 4.15
N LEU A 189 -2.25 -6.98 2.82
CA LEU A 189 -2.42 -8.21 2.05
C LEU A 189 -1.36 -9.25 2.39
N ALA A 190 -0.09 -8.84 2.49
CA ALA A 190 1.02 -9.71 2.86
C ALA A 190 0.82 -10.33 4.25
N LYS A 191 0.30 -9.56 5.22
CA LYS A 191 -0.05 -10.09 6.54
C LYS A 191 -1.16 -11.14 6.46
N LEU A 192 -2.23 -10.87 5.71
CA LEU A 192 -3.32 -11.83 5.47
C LEU A 192 -2.77 -13.13 4.86
N CYS A 193 -2.03 -13.03 3.76
CA CYS A 193 -1.47 -14.20 3.09
C CYS A 193 -0.56 -15.00 4.01
N ARG A 194 0.29 -14.33 4.79
CA ARG A 194 1.17 -15.00 5.77
C ARG A 194 0.37 -15.81 6.79
N LEU A 195 -0.71 -15.25 7.34
CA LEU A 195 -1.59 -15.97 8.27
C LEU A 195 -2.27 -17.16 7.60
N CYS A 196 -2.71 -17.03 6.34
CA CYS A 196 -3.24 -18.15 5.58
C CYS A 196 -2.20 -19.27 5.39
N PHE A 197 -0.94 -18.93 5.10
CA PHE A 197 0.14 -19.92 5.01
C PHE A 197 0.42 -20.61 6.35
N TYR A 198 0.26 -19.92 7.48
CA TYR A 198 0.35 -20.54 8.80
C TYR A 198 -0.77 -21.53 9.06
N ILE A 199 -1.99 -21.17 8.73
CA ILE A 199 -3.14 -22.07 8.84
C ILE A 199 -2.96 -23.28 7.93
N ASP A 200 -2.58 -23.08 6.66
CA ASP A 200 -2.36 -24.18 5.71
C ASP A 200 -1.26 -25.14 6.19
N LYS A 201 -0.13 -24.60 6.66
CA LYS A 201 0.94 -25.42 7.23
C LYS A 201 0.45 -26.23 8.43
N HIS A 202 -0.34 -25.62 9.32
CA HIS A 202 -0.84 -26.31 10.51
C HIS A 202 -1.89 -27.37 10.16
N ILE A 203 -2.75 -27.13 9.17
CA ILE A 203 -3.68 -28.15 8.64
C ILE A 203 -2.90 -29.37 8.15
N ARG A 204 -1.79 -29.17 7.42
CA ARG A 204 -0.95 -30.28 6.95
C ARG A 204 -0.32 -31.06 8.09
N GLN A 205 0.10 -30.38 9.17
CA GLN A 205 0.62 -31.04 10.37
C GLN A 205 -0.45 -31.91 11.05
N VAL A 206 -1.64 -31.35 11.28
CA VAL A 206 -2.77 -32.09 11.84
C VAL A 206 -3.14 -33.29 10.98
N ALA A 207 -3.14 -33.15 9.65
CA ALA A 207 -3.42 -34.28 8.75
C ALA A 207 -2.34 -35.39 8.84
N GLN A 208 -1.07 -35.02 8.96
CA GLN A 208 0.02 -35.99 9.15
C GLN A 208 -0.08 -36.71 10.50
N GLU A 209 -0.39 -35.98 11.58
CA GLU A 209 -0.61 -36.55 12.90
C GLU A 209 -1.73 -37.58 12.88
N VAL A 210 -2.84 -37.29 12.19
CA VAL A 210 -3.94 -38.25 12.01
C VAL A 210 -3.53 -39.48 11.21
N THR A 211 -2.76 -39.29 10.13
CA THR A 211 -2.34 -40.38 9.24
C THR A 211 -1.35 -41.33 9.92
N ASN A 212 -0.54 -40.81 10.85
CA ASN A 212 0.48 -41.57 11.57
C ASN A 212 -0.06 -42.27 12.83
N LEU A 213 -1.35 -42.15 13.14
CA LEU A 213 -1.95 -42.83 14.29
C LEU A 213 -2.01 -44.34 14.04
N PRO A 214 -1.63 -45.18 15.03
CA PRO A 214 -1.82 -46.62 14.94
C PRO A 214 -3.31 -46.95 14.80
N ALA A 215 -3.61 -47.99 14.03
CA ALA A 215 -4.98 -48.44 13.78
C ALA A 215 -5.67 -48.82 15.11
N GLY A 216 -6.50 -47.92 15.64
CA GLY A 216 -7.25 -48.08 16.87
C GLY A 216 -8.16 -46.87 17.11
N ASN A 217 -9.40 -47.12 17.57
CA ASN A 217 -10.37 -46.07 17.88
C ASN A 217 -9.88 -45.23 19.07
N HIS A 218 -9.39 -44.01 18.79
CA HIS A 218 -9.06 -43.02 19.81
C HIS A 218 -10.09 -41.87 19.78
N PRO A 219 -11.29 -42.06 20.36
CA PRO A 219 -12.40 -41.08 20.27
C PRO A 219 -12.04 -39.71 20.87
N THR A 220 -11.13 -39.66 21.84
CA THR A 220 -10.61 -38.41 22.42
C THR A 220 -9.68 -37.66 21.47
N MET A 221 -8.85 -38.37 20.70
CA MET A 221 -8.01 -37.79 19.63
C MET A 221 -8.89 -37.28 18.48
N GLU A 222 -9.85 -38.08 18.02
CA GLU A 222 -10.76 -37.67 16.94
C GLU A 222 -11.53 -36.39 17.29
N CYS A 223 -12.08 -36.32 18.51
CA CYS A 223 -12.77 -35.12 18.99
C CYS A 223 -11.85 -33.89 19.02
N ARG A 224 -10.61 -34.07 19.51
CA ARG A 224 -9.61 -32.99 19.55
C ARG A 224 -9.24 -32.50 18.15
N THR A 225 -8.94 -33.41 17.23
CA THR A 225 -8.62 -33.09 15.83
C THR A 225 -9.79 -32.39 15.14
N CYS A 226 -11.02 -32.86 15.36
CA CYS A 226 -12.23 -32.19 14.83
C CYS A 226 -12.37 -30.77 15.36
N CYS A 227 -12.13 -30.54 16.65
CA CYS A 227 -12.16 -29.21 17.26
C CYS A 227 -11.06 -28.29 16.69
N GLU A 228 -9.86 -28.83 16.48
CA GLU A 228 -8.74 -28.09 15.90
C GLU A 228 -9.01 -27.71 14.43
N ILE A 229 -9.48 -28.64 13.61
CA ILE A 229 -9.87 -28.37 12.21
C ILE A 229 -11.01 -27.37 12.14
N TYR A 230 -12.04 -27.50 12.99
CA TYR A 230 -13.14 -26.54 13.07
C TYR A 230 -12.62 -25.13 13.39
N TRP A 231 -11.73 -25.02 14.37
CA TRP A 231 -11.11 -23.75 14.73
C TRP A 231 -10.28 -23.17 13.56
N LEU A 232 -9.48 -23.98 12.87
CA LEU A 232 -8.69 -23.54 11.71
C LEU A 232 -9.58 -23.04 10.56
N ARG A 233 -10.67 -23.75 10.28
CA ARG A 233 -11.66 -23.35 9.27
C ARG A 233 -12.33 -22.03 9.63
N LEU A 234 -12.67 -21.83 10.90
CA LEU A 234 -13.24 -20.58 11.39
C LEU A 234 -12.27 -19.41 11.19
N GLN A 235 -11.00 -19.58 11.56
CA GLN A 235 -9.97 -18.55 11.37
C GLN A 235 -9.74 -18.25 9.87
N HIS A 236 -9.68 -19.27 9.03
CA HIS A 236 -9.55 -19.10 7.59
C HIS A 236 -10.74 -18.33 6.99
N SER A 237 -11.97 -18.64 7.42
CA SER A 237 -13.18 -17.93 6.99
C SER A 237 -13.16 -16.45 7.39
N LYS A 238 -12.73 -16.13 8.62
CA LYS A 238 -12.56 -14.74 9.08
C LYS A 238 -11.52 -14.00 8.24
N LEU A 239 -10.37 -14.63 7.93
CA LEU A 239 -9.35 -14.04 7.07
C LEU A 239 -9.85 -13.83 5.63
N ALA A 240 -10.60 -14.77 5.07
CA ALA A 240 -11.19 -14.64 3.75
C ALA A 240 -12.19 -13.48 3.66
N ARG A 241 -12.99 -13.27 4.71
CA ARG A 241 -13.87 -12.09 4.82
C ARG A 241 -13.07 -10.79 4.86
N LEU A 242 -12.03 -10.71 5.69
CA LEU A 242 -11.16 -9.53 5.76
C LEU A 242 -10.45 -9.25 4.43
N TYR A 243 -10.07 -10.31 3.70
CA TYR A 243 -9.53 -10.19 2.35
C TYR A 243 -10.57 -9.61 1.38
N ALA A 244 -11.81 -10.11 1.38
CA ALA A 244 -12.88 -9.60 0.53
C ALA A 244 -13.20 -8.12 0.83
N GLU A 245 -13.26 -7.74 2.11
CA GLU A 245 -13.43 -6.35 2.55
C GLU A 245 -12.27 -5.46 2.08
N LEU A 246 -11.02 -5.94 2.18
CA LEU A 246 -9.84 -5.23 1.68
C LEU A 246 -9.88 -5.06 0.15
N GLN A 247 -10.25 -6.11 -0.60
CA GLN A 247 -10.40 -6.04 -2.05
C GLN A 247 -11.47 -5.01 -2.43
N ALA A 248 -12.65 -5.06 -1.81
CA ALA A 248 -13.73 -4.11 -2.08
C ALA A 248 -13.32 -2.66 -1.82
N LEU A 249 -12.47 -2.43 -0.80
CA LEU A 249 -11.98 -1.11 -0.45
C LEU A 249 -11.03 -0.53 -1.53
N PHE A 250 -10.13 -1.36 -2.08
CA PHE A 250 -9.09 -0.94 -3.03
C PHE A 250 -9.40 -1.26 -4.50
N LYS A 251 -10.51 -1.95 -4.82
CA LYS A 251 -10.86 -2.41 -6.17
C LYS A 251 -10.76 -1.32 -7.23
N CYS A 252 -11.30 -0.14 -6.93
CA CYS A 252 -11.29 0.99 -7.86
C CYS A 252 -9.87 1.51 -8.12
N LEU A 253 -9.06 1.68 -7.08
CA LEU A 253 -7.67 2.12 -7.21
C LEU A 253 -6.81 1.08 -7.96
N LEU A 254 -7.02 -0.21 -7.69
CA LEU A 254 -6.37 -1.32 -8.39
C LEU A 254 -6.70 -1.31 -9.88
N TYR A 255 -7.98 -1.19 -10.22
CA TYR A 255 -8.44 -1.10 -11.60
C TYR A 255 -7.82 0.11 -12.30
N LEU A 256 -7.90 1.28 -11.68
CA LEU A 256 -7.33 2.51 -12.21
C LEU A 256 -5.83 2.38 -12.46
N LYS A 257 -5.06 1.85 -11.51
CA LYS A 257 -3.61 1.63 -11.66
C LYS A 257 -3.27 0.68 -12.79
N ARG A 258 -4.05 -0.40 -12.97
CA ARG A 258 -3.86 -1.34 -14.09
C ARG A 258 -4.18 -0.68 -15.42
N PHE A 259 -5.29 0.06 -15.50
CA PHE A 259 -5.69 0.81 -16.68
C PHE A 259 -4.60 1.82 -17.09
N MET A 260 -4.10 2.62 -16.14
CA MET A 260 -3.01 3.57 -16.41
C MET A 260 -1.70 2.91 -16.82
N SER A 261 -1.38 1.74 -16.25
CA SER A 261 -0.20 0.98 -16.66
C SER A 261 -0.33 0.51 -18.10
N LEU A 262 -1.50 -0.03 -18.48
CA LEU A 262 -1.78 -0.46 -19.84
C LEU A 262 -1.69 0.71 -20.83
N PHE A 263 -2.31 1.84 -20.46
CA PHE A 263 -2.27 3.07 -21.24
C PHE A 263 -0.82 3.55 -21.44
N ASN A 264 -0.03 3.66 -20.36
CA ASN A 264 1.38 4.07 -20.43
C ASN A 264 2.24 3.13 -21.30
N VAL A 265 2.01 1.82 -21.25
CA VAL A 265 2.73 0.86 -22.10
C VAL A 265 2.33 1.05 -23.56
N GLY A 266 1.04 1.12 -23.87
CA GLY A 266 0.56 1.39 -25.22
C GLY A 266 1.13 2.69 -25.78
N MET A 267 1.21 3.72 -24.94
CA MET A 267 1.81 5.00 -25.29
C MET A 267 3.28 4.91 -25.65
N ARG A 268 4.08 4.22 -24.83
CA ARG A 268 5.51 4.03 -25.10
C ARG A 268 5.71 3.27 -26.42
N LEU A 269 4.94 2.20 -26.64
CA LEU A 269 5.01 1.41 -27.88
C LEU A 269 4.70 2.27 -29.11
N TYR A 270 3.64 3.08 -29.05
CA TYR A 270 3.30 3.99 -30.16
C TYR A 270 4.43 5.00 -30.45
N PHE A 271 4.96 5.66 -29.42
CA PHE A 271 6.05 6.62 -29.62
C PHE A 271 7.30 5.95 -30.20
N THR A 272 7.66 4.74 -29.75
CA THR A 272 8.79 4.00 -30.30
C THR A 272 8.57 3.64 -31.77
N LEU A 273 7.36 3.24 -32.16
CA LEU A 273 7.05 2.89 -33.56
C LEU A 273 7.06 4.13 -34.48
N VAL A 274 6.51 5.25 -34.02
CA VAL A 274 6.45 6.50 -34.80
C VAL A 274 7.80 7.21 -34.85
N SER A 275 8.65 7.09 -33.82
CA SER A 275 9.99 7.69 -33.86
C SER A 275 11.01 6.89 -34.68
N TRP A 276 10.61 5.71 -35.18
CA TRP A 276 11.43 4.83 -36.04
C TRP A 276 10.99 4.81 -37.51
N GLY A 277 9.86 5.45 -37.84
CA GLY A 277 9.36 5.62 -39.21
C GLY A 277 9.47 7.07 -39.66
#